data_AF-A0A6A4YK77-F1
#
_entry.id   AF-A0A6A4YK77-F1
#
_cell.length_a   1.000
_cell.length_b   1.000
_cell.length_c   1.000
_cell.angle_alpha   90.00
_cell.angle_beta   90.00
_cell.angle_gamma   90.00
#
_symmetry.space_group_name_H-M   'P 1'
#
loop_
_entity.id
_entity.type
_entity.pdbx_description
1 polymer ?
#
loop_
_entity_poly.entity_id
_entity_poly.type
_entity_poly.pdbx_seq_one_letter_code
_entity_poly.pdbx_strand_id
1 'polypeptide(L)'
;MARTTKYQSVSFVETKRVQDAKSPLETSNFLSRWLYLWADPLMKVGNERQLNASDLWPLPSNCSCEIVTYEFEPKFKATKSLFWACVSAYGVQEMVVGMLQFIVMVLSLYGPIVLHTVVSSIELSYPDLRSLAIPILSLFGVKFVQAILQAQTDLQNAVLFGQAMAVVQNLLYKKALRLNAASRKASSTGEITNLFTSDMWPVVDVSFIINQVWIIPLQVSALLYLLWQQLDYAMFSGIGVMVVTFFLTRWFATMQRTNWRVLMTKRDTRMKIINEVFGSMQIVKLNAWEERYHKTICDLRTDELKSLWKQFCIVAGTTAMNNFAPVALTTISFACYVLVLKQTLTAAKVFTALSLFNMIKQPMTRLPQIVAQFMQAAVSYKRFTEYLALDERDPSIVTSNVSANDVDLEVVDGSFGWDAEKPFFTDLNLKIKRGEFV
;
A
#
# COMPACT_ATOMS: atom_id res chain seq x y z
N MET A 1 -20.37 53.47 -3.11
CA MET A 1 -19.81 52.43 -2.21
C MET A 1 -19.65 51.15 -3.03
N ALA A 2 -18.58 51.05 -3.84
CA ALA A 2 -18.35 49.91 -4.72
C ALA A 2 -17.35 48.95 -4.04
N ARG A 3 -17.82 47.77 -3.60
CA ARG A 3 -16.96 46.69 -3.11
C ARG A 3 -16.44 45.91 -4.31
N THR A 4 -15.21 46.19 -4.72
CA THR A 4 -14.45 45.34 -5.63
C THR A 4 -13.97 44.11 -4.86
N THR A 5 -14.58 42.96 -5.11
CA THR A 5 -14.06 41.66 -4.70
C THR A 5 -12.79 41.37 -5.50
N LYS A 6 -11.64 41.58 -4.86
CA LYS A 6 -10.34 41.14 -5.38
C LYS A 6 -10.30 39.61 -5.27
N TYR A 7 -10.37 38.92 -6.40
CA TYR A 7 -10.02 37.49 -6.44
C TYR A 7 -8.56 37.37 -5.96
N GLN A 8 -8.34 36.68 -4.85
CA GLN A 8 -7.00 36.22 -4.47
C GLN A 8 -6.58 35.16 -5.49
N SER A 9 -5.92 35.59 -6.56
CA SER A 9 -5.10 34.68 -7.36
C SER A 9 -4.05 34.10 -6.43
N VAL A 10 -3.99 32.77 -6.33
CA VAL A 10 -2.92 32.04 -5.63
C VAL A 10 -1.58 32.66 -6.08
N SER A 11 -0.78 33.08 -5.11
CA SER A 11 0.49 33.79 -5.31
C SER A 11 1.46 32.94 -6.15
N PHE A 12 1.45 33.14 -7.47
CA PHE A 12 2.39 32.55 -8.42
C PHE A 12 3.88 32.80 -8.07
N VAL A 13 4.13 33.77 -7.17
CA VAL A 13 5.46 34.16 -6.69
C VAL A 13 6.00 33.21 -5.63
N GLU A 14 5.16 32.58 -4.79
CA GLU A 14 5.62 31.62 -3.78
C GLU A 14 6.01 30.28 -4.40
N THR A 15 5.29 29.83 -5.43
CA THR A 15 5.62 28.63 -6.20
C THR A 15 6.98 28.72 -6.90
N LYS A 16 7.41 29.93 -7.28
CA LYS A 16 8.68 30.14 -7.99
C LYS A 16 9.91 29.89 -7.11
N ARG A 17 9.86 30.23 -5.81
CA ARG A 17 10.95 29.91 -4.86
C ARG A 17 11.12 28.40 -4.62
N VAL A 18 10.04 27.63 -4.74
CA VAL A 18 10.05 26.17 -4.54
C VAL A 18 10.58 25.44 -5.78
N GLN A 19 10.42 26.01 -6.98
CA GLN A 19 10.89 25.38 -8.24
C GLN A 19 12.41 25.44 -8.44
N ASP A 20 13.09 26.46 -7.90
CA ASP A 20 14.55 26.62 -8.07
C ASP A 20 15.38 25.87 -7.00
N ALA A 21 14.76 25.40 -5.92
CA ALA A 21 15.45 24.66 -4.86
C ALA A 21 15.64 23.19 -5.26
N LYS A 22 16.87 22.70 -5.43
CA LYS A 22 17.09 21.27 -5.71
C LYS A 22 16.68 20.38 -4.54
N SER A 23 16.18 19.19 -4.83
CA SER A 23 15.84 18.20 -3.80
C SER A 23 17.10 17.83 -2.99
N PRO A 24 17.05 17.78 -1.64
CA PRO A 24 18.18 17.38 -0.82
C PRO A 24 18.71 15.98 -1.15
N LEU A 25 17.87 15.11 -1.72
CA LEU A 25 18.26 13.78 -2.17
C LEU A 25 19.25 13.82 -3.36
N GLU A 26 19.24 14.89 -4.15
CA GLU A 26 20.15 15.08 -5.30
C GLU A 26 21.47 15.75 -4.89
N THR A 27 21.45 16.57 -3.84
CA THR A 27 22.63 17.33 -3.38
C THR A 27 23.34 16.68 -2.19
N SER A 28 22.71 15.72 -1.52
CA SER A 28 23.28 15.06 -0.34
C SER A 28 24.43 14.10 -0.66
N ASN A 29 25.46 14.14 0.19
CA ASN A 29 26.56 13.18 0.16
C ASN A 29 26.06 11.77 0.50
N PHE A 30 26.80 10.74 0.06
CA PHE A 30 26.47 9.33 0.28
C PHE A 30 26.09 9.00 1.73
N LEU A 31 26.86 9.47 2.72
CA LEU A 31 26.57 9.23 4.14
C LEU A 31 25.25 9.88 4.60
N SER A 32 24.95 11.09 4.12
CA SER A 32 23.70 11.79 4.46
C SER A 32 22.50 11.05 3.88
N ARG A 33 22.61 10.53 2.66
CA ARG A 33 21.58 9.69 2.03
C ARG A 33 21.37 8.37 2.77
N TRP A 34 22.46 7.73 3.22
CA TRP A 34 22.40 6.45 3.91
C TRP A 34 21.85 6.55 5.34
N LEU A 35 22.15 7.64 6.04
CA LEU A 35 21.72 7.89 7.43
C LEU A 35 20.49 8.79 7.56
N TYR A 36 19.84 9.16 6.45
CA TYR A 36 18.67 10.04 6.44
C TYR A 36 18.88 11.45 7.02
N LEU A 37 20.13 11.90 7.14
CA LEU A 37 20.47 13.22 7.69
C LEU A 37 19.91 14.38 6.85
N TRP A 38 19.60 14.13 5.58
CA TRP A 38 18.93 15.08 4.70
C TRP A 38 17.51 15.45 5.16
N ALA A 39 16.86 14.60 5.97
CA ALA A 39 15.51 14.84 6.48
C ALA A 39 15.50 15.70 7.76
N ASP A 40 16.61 15.76 8.51
CA ASP A 40 16.72 16.50 9.77
C ASP A 40 16.29 17.97 9.70
N PRO A 41 16.64 18.76 8.66
CA PRO A 41 16.23 20.15 8.57
C PRO A 41 14.70 20.32 8.56
N LEU A 42 13.99 19.47 7.82
CA LEU A 42 12.52 19.51 7.76
C LEU A 42 11.89 19.04 9.08
N MET A 43 12.46 18.00 9.71
CA MET A 43 12.00 17.54 11.02
C MET A 43 12.15 18.63 12.08
N LYS A 44 13.24 19.39 12.06
CA LYS A 44 13.44 20.53 12.97
C LYS A 44 12.37 21.61 12.76
N VAL A 45 12.11 22.00 11.51
CA VAL A 45 11.06 22.99 11.21
C VAL A 45 9.68 22.48 11.66
N GLY A 46 9.39 21.19 11.46
CA GLY A 46 8.15 20.55 11.92
C GLY A 46 8.00 20.49 13.44
N ASN A 47 9.10 20.50 14.19
CA ASN A 47 9.09 20.57 15.65
C ASN A 47 8.87 22.01 16.15
N GLU A 48 9.33 23.01 15.39
CA GLU A 48 9.19 24.43 15.74
C GLU A 48 7.81 24.99 15.35
N ARG A 49 7.25 24.54 14.22
CA ARG A 49 5.95 24.99 13.73
C ARG A 49 5.27 23.96 12.84
N GLN A 50 3.97 24.15 12.61
CA GLN A 50 3.24 23.36 11.62
C GLN A 50 3.82 23.58 10.22
N LEU A 51 4.03 22.47 9.49
CA LEU A 51 4.56 22.47 8.13
C LEU A 51 3.51 23.01 7.14
N ASN A 52 3.97 23.88 6.24
CA ASN A 52 3.20 24.40 5.11
C ASN A 52 3.65 23.73 3.81
N ALA A 53 2.83 23.80 2.77
CA ALA A 53 3.16 23.25 1.45
C ALA A 53 4.45 23.85 0.84
N SER A 54 4.79 25.09 1.21
CA SER A 54 6.02 25.77 0.81
C SER A 54 7.30 25.20 1.45
N ASP A 55 7.17 24.47 2.55
CA ASP A 55 8.31 23.87 3.27
C ASP A 55 8.74 22.54 2.67
N LEU A 56 7.90 21.96 1.79
CA LEU A 56 8.19 20.71 1.12
C LEU A 56 9.20 20.94 0.00
N TRP A 57 10.20 20.06 -0.07
CA TRP A 57 11.14 20.04 -1.17
C TRP A 57 10.44 19.61 -2.47
N PRO A 58 10.86 20.14 -3.62
CA PRO A 58 10.39 19.62 -4.88
C PRO A 58 10.86 18.17 -5.07
N LEU A 59 10.11 17.45 -5.91
CA LEU A 59 10.43 16.07 -6.22
C LEU A 59 11.80 16.00 -6.92
N PRO A 60 12.59 14.95 -6.65
CA PRO A 60 13.74 14.62 -7.48
C PRO A 60 13.37 14.52 -8.95
N SER A 61 14.25 14.99 -9.83
CA SER A 61 14.05 15.00 -11.29
C SER A 61 13.68 13.62 -11.83
N ASN A 62 14.39 12.57 -11.39
CA ASN A 62 14.13 11.18 -11.76
C ASN A 62 12.78 10.61 -11.27
N CYS A 63 12.06 11.31 -10.39
CA CYS A 63 10.75 10.93 -9.89
C CYS A 63 9.62 11.79 -10.49
N SER A 64 9.94 12.75 -11.35
CA SER A 64 8.94 13.57 -12.04
C SER A 64 8.10 12.72 -13.00
N CYS A 65 6.79 12.94 -13.00
CA CYS A 65 5.86 12.21 -13.85
C CYS A 65 6.22 12.27 -15.33
N GLU A 66 6.80 13.39 -15.80
CA GLU A 66 7.22 13.58 -17.19
C GLU A 66 8.32 12.59 -17.59
N ILE A 67 9.41 12.54 -16.81
CA ILE A 67 10.58 11.68 -17.07
C ILE A 67 10.19 10.21 -16.95
N VAL A 68 9.51 9.85 -15.85
CA VAL A 68 9.13 8.46 -15.60
C VAL A 68 8.17 7.95 -16.68
N THR A 69 7.24 8.79 -17.17
CA THR A 69 6.37 8.42 -18.29
C THR A 69 7.12 8.31 -19.60
N TYR A 70 8.05 9.23 -19.87
CA TYR A 70 8.86 9.23 -21.10
C TYR A 70 9.63 7.92 -21.26
N GLU A 71 10.18 7.38 -20.18
CA GLU A 71 10.87 6.08 -20.18
C GLU A 71 9.90 4.89 -20.29
N PHE A 72 8.69 5.00 -19.73
CA PHE A 72 7.72 3.91 -19.68
C PHE A 72 6.89 3.75 -20.96
N GLU A 73 6.46 4.85 -21.57
CA GLU A 73 5.56 4.86 -22.73
C GLU A 73 6.03 4.01 -23.93
N PRO A 74 7.32 4.04 -24.36
CA PRO A 74 7.78 3.17 -25.44
C PRO A 74 7.71 1.68 -25.08
N LYS A 75 8.01 1.32 -23.82
CA LYS A 75 7.92 -0.06 -23.33
C LYS A 75 6.47 -0.54 -23.31
N PHE A 76 5.54 0.31 -22.87
CA PHE A 76 4.11 0.01 -22.89
C PHE A 76 3.58 -0.19 -24.31
N LYS A 77 3.95 0.68 -25.25
CA LYS A 77 3.55 0.54 -26.67
C LYS A 77 4.08 -0.76 -27.29
N ALA A 78 5.31 -1.16 -26.95
CA ALA A 78 5.91 -2.39 -27.45
C ALA A 78 5.19 -3.64 -26.91
N THR A 79 4.86 -3.68 -25.62
CA THR A 79 4.32 -4.91 -25.02
C THR A 79 2.80 -4.99 -24.99
N LYS A 80 2.09 -3.87 -25.10
CA LYS A 80 0.61 -3.76 -24.97
C LYS A 80 0.02 -4.31 -23.66
N SER A 81 0.87 -4.68 -22.69
CA SER A 81 0.50 -5.20 -21.38
C SER A 81 1.17 -4.36 -20.31
N LEU A 82 0.37 -3.86 -19.36
CA LEU A 82 0.86 -3.04 -18.26
C LEU A 82 1.88 -3.81 -17.38
N PHE A 83 1.64 -5.10 -17.14
CA PHE A 83 2.49 -5.92 -16.28
C PHE A 83 3.91 -6.04 -16.86
N TRP A 84 4.00 -6.47 -18.12
CA TRP A 84 5.31 -6.64 -18.76
C TRP A 84 6.01 -5.31 -19.02
N ALA A 85 5.27 -4.23 -19.28
CA ALA A 85 5.84 -2.89 -19.37
C ALA A 85 6.48 -2.46 -18.04
N CYS A 86 5.81 -2.71 -16.91
CA CYS A 86 6.37 -2.48 -15.57
C CYS A 86 7.60 -3.35 -15.29
N VAL A 87 7.57 -4.64 -15.65
CA VAL A 87 8.73 -5.55 -15.49
C VAL A 87 9.91 -5.08 -16.34
N SER A 88 9.68 -4.63 -17.57
CA SER A 88 10.73 -4.09 -18.43
C SER A 88 11.26 -2.73 -17.96
N ALA A 89 10.40 -1.90 -17.34
CA ALA A 89 10.76 -0.59 -16.83
C ALA A 89 11.55 -0.66 -15.52
N TYR A 90 11.03 -1.39 -14.53
CA TYR A 90 11.51 -1.36 -13.15
C TYR A 90 12.06 -2.70 -12.67
N GLY A 91 11.92 -3.79 -13.43
CA GLY A 91 12.22 -5.14 -12.96
C GLY A 91 13.66 -5.36 -12.48
N VAL A 92 14.65 -4.70 -13.08
CA VAL A 92 16.05 -4.77 -12.62
C VAL A 92 16.22 -4.07 -11.27
N GLN A 93 15.65 -2.88 -11.12
CA GLN A 93 15.70 -2.12 -9.86
C GLN A 93 14.96 -2.88 -8.75
N GLU A 94 13.78 -3.40 -9.06
CA GLU A 94 12.99 -4.26 -8.15
C GLU A 94 13.75 -5.52 -7.74
N MET A 95 14.46 -6.17 -8.65
CA MET A 95 15.27 -7.35 -8.34
C MET A 95 16.46 -7.00 -7.44
N VAL A 96 17.12 -5.85 -7.65
CA VAL A 96 18.19 -5.38 -6.76
C VAL A 96 17.64 -5.11 -5.35
N VAL A 97 16.49 -4.44 -5.24
CA VAL A 97 15.82 -4.21 -3.95
C VAL A 97 15.46 -5.55 -3.30
N GLY A 98 14.90 -6.49 -4.04
CA GLY A 98 14.56 -7.83 -3.56
C GLY A 98 15.78 -8.59 -3.05
N MET A 99 16.92 -8.52 -3.74
CA MET A 99 18.17 -9.13 -3.30
C MET A 99 18.70 -8.51 -2.00
N LEU A 100 18.62 -7.18 -1.86
CA LEU A 100 18.98 -6.51 -0.61
C LEU A 100 18.04 -6.90 0.54
N GLN A 101 16.72 -7.00 0.29
CA GLN A 101 15.75 -7.48 1.28
C GLN A 101 16.02 -8.93 1.67
N PHE A 102 16.44 -9.77 0.74
CA PHE A 102 16.87 -11.14 1.03
C PHE A 102 18.11 -11.17 1.92
N ILE A 103 19.13 -10.33 1.66
CA ILE A 103 20.29 -10.18 2.53
C ILE A 103 19.85 -9.75 3.94
N VAL A 104 18.97 -8.76 4.04
CA VAL A 104 18.42 -8.30 5.32
C VAL A 104 17.70 -9.44 6.06
N MET A 105 16.94 -10.26 5.34
CA MET A 105 16.29 -11.45 5.88
C MET A 105 17.31 -12.45 6.42
N VAL A 106 18.39 -12.74 5.68
CA VAL A 106 19.47 -13.64 6.14
C VAL A 106 20.18 -13.07 7.39
N LEU A 107 20.50 -11.77 7.41
CA LEU A 107 21.10 -11.11 8.58
C LEU A 107 20.16 -11.16 9.81
N SER A 108 18.84 -11.17 9.59
CA SER A 108 17.87 -11.30 10.67
C SER A 108 18.00 -12.63 11.44
N LEU A 109 18.36 -13.72 10.74
CA LEU A 109 18.53 -15.08 11.27
C LEU A 109 19.79 -15.25 12.13
N TYR A 110 20.74 -14.32 12.06
CA TYR A 110 21.98 -14.38 12.84
C TYR A 110 21.73 -14.24 14.35
N GLY A 111 20.68 -13.51 14.75
CA GLY A 111 20.35 -13.26 16.16
C GLY A 111 20.16 -14.53 16.99
N PRO A 112 19.25 -15.44 16.61
CA PRO A 112 19.07 -16.72 17.29
C PRO A 112 20.34 -17.58 17.34
N ILE A 113 21.17 -17.57 16.30
CA ILE A 113 22.42 -18.35 16.25
C ILE A 113 23.40 -17.84 17.31
N VAL A 114 23.58 -16.52 17.40
CA VAL A 114 24.44 -15.91 18.43
C VAL A 114 23.89 -16.18 19.82
N LEU A 115 22.57 -16.08 20.00
CA LEU A 115 21.91 -16.35 21.28
C LEU A 115 22.22 -17.77 21.76
N HIS A 116 22.14 -18.76 20.87
CA HIS A 116 22.51 -20.14 21.19
C HIS A 116 23.97 -20.24 21.68
N THR A 117 24.92 -19.66 20.93
CA THR A 117 26.35 -19.73 21.25
C THR A 117 26.69 -19.04 22.57
N VAL A 118 26.12 -17.85 22.81
CA VAL A 118 26.33 -17.08 24.03
C VAL A 118 25.80 -17.82 25.24
N VAL A 119 24.55 -18.31 25.18
CA VAL A 119 23.95 -19.04 26.31
C VAL A 119 24.70 -20.37 26.55
N SER A 120 25.07 -21.10 25.49
CA SER A 120 25.84 -22.35 25.63
C SER A 120 27.21 -22.12 26.27
N SER A 121 27.84 -20.98 26.00
CA SER A 121 29.15 -20.63 26.56
C SER A 121 29.05 -20.23 28.04
N ILE A 122 27.92 -19.65 28.47
CA ILE A 122 27.64 -19.33 29.88
C ILE A 122 27.33 -20.60 30.69
N GLU A 123 26.79 -21.64 30.07
CA GLU A 123 26.52 -22.93 30.73
C GLU A 123 27.81 -23.69 31.11
N LEU A 124 28.98 -23.31 30.57
CA LEU A 124 30.27 -23.93 30.90
C LEU A 124 30.86 -23.35 32.20
N SER A 125 31.49 -24.19 33.03
CA SER A 125 32.03 -23.81 34.35
C SER A 125 33.13 -22.72 34.33
N TYR A 126 33.75 -22.47 33.18
CA TYR A 126 34.77 -21.42 32.98
C TYR A 126 34.49 -20.66 31.68
N PRO A 127 33.59 -19.67 31.68
CA PRO A 127 33.28 -18.93 30.47
C PRO A 127 34.49 -18.07 30.06
N ASP A 128 35.05 -18.35 28.88
CA ASP A 128 36.06 -17.47 28.29
C ASP A 128 35.41 -16.16 27.83
N LEU A 129 35.92 -15.04 28.33
CA LEU A 129 35.43 -13.70 28.00
C LEU A 129 35.49 -13.43 26.49
N ARG A 130 36.47 -14.02 25.78
CA ARG A 130 36.58 -13.90 24.32
C ARG A 130 35.44 -14.59 23.59
N SER A 131 35.06 -15.79 24.03
CA SER A 131 33.96 -16.57 23.46
C SER A 131 32.59 -15.91 23.66
N LEU A 132 32.45 -15.00 24.63
CA LEU A 132 31.26 -14.18 24.83
C LEU A 132 31.32 -12.85 24.06
N ALA A 133 32.46 -12.15 24.13
CA ALA A 133 32.59 -10.81 23.55
C ALA A 133 32.50 -10.83 22.01
N ILE A 134 33.11 -11.81 21.34
CA ILE A 134 33.13 -11.87 19.86
C ILE A 134 31.71 -12.05 19.28
N PRO A 135 30.88 -13.03 19.73
CA PRO A 135 29.51 -13.17 19.25
C PRO A 135 28.61 -11.96 19.56
N ILE A 136 28.78 -11.33 20.73
CA ILE A 136 27.98 -10.16 21.12
C ILE A 136 28.32 -8.94 20.24
N LEU A 137 29.61 -8.65 20.06
CA LEU A 137 30.06 -7.51 19.23
C LEU A 137 29.73 -7.73 17.75
N SER A 138 29.90 -8.96 17.25
CA SER A 138 29.50 -9.29 15.88
C SER A 138 27.98 -9.19 15.69
N LEU A 139 27.16 -9.60 16.67
CA LEU A 139 25.72 -9.41 16.63
C LEU A 139 25.35 -7.93 16.55
N PHE A 140 25.99 -7.07 17.35
CA PHE A 140 25.77 -5.62 17.28
C PHE A 140 26.09 -5.08 15.87
N GLY A 141 27.26 -5.43 15.32
CA GLY A 141 27.65 -5.03 13.96
C GLY A 141 26.66 -5.51 12.90
N VAL A 142 26.25 -6.78 12.95
CA VAL A 142 25.28 -7.36 12.02
C VAL A 142 23.91 -6.67 12.14
N LYS A 143 23.43 -6.41 13.36
CA LYS A 143 22.15 -5.71 13.57
C LYS A 143 22.19 -4.25 13.14
N PHE A 144 23.31 -3.56 13.31
CA PHE A 144 23.52 -2.21 12.81
C PHE A 144 23.45 -2.16 11.27
N VAL A 145 24.19 -3.04 10.60
CA VAL A 145 24.15 -3.15 9.12
C VAL A 145 22.76 -3.57 8.64
N GLN A 146 22.12 -4.53 9.32
CA GLN A 146 20.74 -4.97 9.00
C GLN A 146 19.77 -3.79 9.07
N ALA A 147 19.83 -2.97 10.12
CA ALA A 147 18.93 -1.82 10.30
C ALA A 147 19.08 -0.77 9.20
N ILE A 148 20.34 -0.46 8.82
CA ILE A 148 20.63 0.48 7.73
C ILE A 148 20.13 -0.07 6.39
N LEU A 149 20.44 -1.33 6.07
CA LEU A 149 19.99 -1.95 4.82
C LEU A 149 18.46 -2.03 4.74
N GLN A 150 17.79 -2.43 5.82
CA GLN A 150 16.33 -2.48 5.89
C GLN A 150 15.74 -1.10 5.58
N ALA A 151 16.21 -0.05 6.27
CA ALA A 151 15.74 1.31 6.05
C ALA A 151 15.95 1.75 4.58
N GLN A 152 17.11 1.48 3.99
CA GLN A 152 17.39 1.83 2.60
C GLN A 152 16.49 1.07 1.61
N THR A 153 16.27 -0.22 1.82
CA THR A 153 15.35 -1.00 0.98
C THR A 153 13.91 -0.52 1.08
N ASP A 154 13.47 -0.09 2.27
CA ASP A 154 12.12 0.42 2.48
C ASP A 154 11.91 1.74 1.73
N LEU A 155 12.89 2.66 1.76
CA LEU A 155 12.83 3.90 0.98
C LEU A 155 12.84 3.63 -0.52
N GLN A 156 13.73 2.74 -1.01
CA GLN A 156 13.80 2.41 -2.43
C GLN A 156 12.49 1.79 -2.92
N ASN A 157 11.91 0.88 -2.14
CA ASN A 157 10.62 0.28 -2.44
C ASN A 157 9.49 1.33 -2.46
N ALA A 158 9.49 2.28 -1.53
CA ALA A 158 8.53 3.39 -1.50
C ALA A 158 8.69 4.35 -2.70
N VAL A 159 9.93 4.61 -3.15
CA VAL A 159 10.19 5.43 -4.35
C VAL A 159 9.70 4.72 -5.61
N LEU A 160 10.01 3.42 -5.78
CA LEU A 160 9.53 2.62 -6.90
C LEU A 160 8.00 2.55 -6.94
N PHE A 161 7.36 2.38 -5.79
CA PHE A 161 5.91 2.47 -5.64
C PHE A 161 5.37 3.82 -6.13
N GLY A 162 5.97 4.93 -5.72
CA GLY A 162 5.57 6.27 -6.16
C GLY A 162 5.74 6.50 -7.67
N GLN A 163 6.82 5.98 -8.26
CA GLN A 163 7.05 6.03 -9.71
C GLN A 163 6.02 5.20 -10.48
N ALA A 164 5.77 3.96 -10.03
CA ALA A 164 4.75 3.10 -10.62
C ALA A 164 3.36 3.73 -10.54
N MET A 165 3.01 4.34 -9.39
CA MET A 165 1.77 5.10 -9.21
C MET A 165 1.66 6.23 -10.24
N ALA A 166 2.69 7.05 -10.38
CA ALA A 166 2.68 8.19 -11.31
C ALA A 166 2.44 7.76 -12.77
N VAL A 167 3.10 6.68 -13.21
CA VAL A 167 2.92 6.12 -14.55
C VAL A 167 1.50 5.62 -14.77
N VAL A 168 1.00 4.79 -13.85
CA VAL A 168 -0.32 4.18 -13.93
C VAL A 168 -1.40 5.27 -13.95
N GLN A 169 -1.27 6.28 -13.10
CA GLN A 169 -2.16 7.43 -13.05
C GLN A 169 -2.11 8.26 -14.35
N ASN A 170 -0.91 8.51 -14.90
CA ASN A 170 -0.77 9.27 -16.14
C ASN A 170 -1.32 8.51 -17.36
N LEU A 171 -1.16 7.19 -17.41
CA LEU A 171 -1.74 6.35 -18.45
C LEU A 171 -3.27 6.41 -18.44
N LEU A 172 -3.89 6.30 -17.26
CA LEU A 172 -5.34 6.47 -17.14
C LEU A 172 -5.78 7.86 -17.58
N TYR A 173 -5.05 8.89 -17.18
CA TYR A 173 -5.39 10.26 -17.51
C TYR A 173 -5.29 10.52 -19.02
N LYS A 174 -4.20 10.11 -19.65
CA LYS A 174 -4.03 10.17 -21.12
C LYS A 174 -5.10 9.37 -21.83
N LYS A 175 -5.43 8.16 -21.35
CA LYS A 175 -6.48 7.32 -21.93
C LYS A 175 -7.84 8.03 -21.88
N ALA A 176 -8.22 8.55 -20.71
CA ALA A 176 -9.48 9.27 -20.51
C ALA A 176 -9.64 10.47 -21.46
N LEU A 177 -8.55 11.17 -21.79
CA LEU A 177 -8.56 12.29 -22.74
C LEU A 177 -8.68 11.83 -24.20
N ARG A 178 -8.24 10.62 -24.54
CA ARG A 178 -8.17 10.10 -25.93
C ARG A 178 -9.33 9.20 -26.32
N LEU A 179 -10.18 8.76 -25.40
CA LEU A 179 -11.33 7.91 -25.73
C LEU A 179 -12.26 8.57 -26.77
N ASN A 180 -12.70 7.77 -27.75
CA ASN A 180 -13.72 8.17 -28.71
C ASN A 180 -15.11 8.27 -28.02
N ALA A 181 -16.12 8.75 -28.75
CA ALA A 181 -17.45 8.98 -28.19
C ALA A 181 -18.17 7.68 -27.76
N ALA A 182 -18.06 6.61 -28.55
CA ALA A 182 -18.67 5.32 -28.26
C ALA A 182 -18.08 4.68 -26.98
N SER A 183 -16.75 4.61 -26.88
CA SER A 183 -16.04 4.13 -25.70
C SER A 183 -16.30 4.98 -24.46
N ARG A 184 -16.41 6.31 -24.61
CA ARG A 184 -16.75 7.22 -23.52
C ARG A 184 -18.19 7.03 -23.03
N LYS A 185 -19.11 6.62 -23.90
CA LYS A 185 -20.48 6.26 -23.51
C LYS A 185 -20.52 4.90 -22.81
N ALA A 186 -19.67 3.96 -23.23
CA ALA A 186 -19.55 2.64 -22.62
C ALA A 186 -18.91 2.67 -21.22
N SER A 187 -18.03 3.64 -20.94
CA SER A 187 -17.43 3.85 -19.62
C SER A 187 -18.03 5.06 -18.92
N SER A 188 -18.83 4.81 -17.89
CA SER A 188 -19.43 5.88 -17.08
C SER A 188 -18.35 6.70 -16.35
N THR A 189 -18.63 7.97 -16.07
CA THR A 189 -17.76 8.81 -15.23
C THR A 189 -17.50 8.17 -13.85
N GLY A 190 -18.48 7.41 -13.34
CA GLY A 190 -18.35 6.63 -12.10
C GLY A 190 -17.32 5.50 -12.19
N GLU A 191 -17.31 4.74 -13.29
CA GLU A 191 -16.31 3.68 -13.51
C GLU A 191 -14.89 4.24 -13.64
N ILE A 192 -14.72 5.35 -14.38
CA ILE A 192 -13.42 6.03 -14.48
C ILE A 192 -12.97 6.52 -13.09
N THR A 193 -13.87 7.12 -12.31
CA THR A 193 -13.55 7.58 -10.96
C THR A 193 -13.18 6.41 -10.04
N ASN A 194 -13.85 5.26 -10.16
CA ASN A 194 -13.51 4.05 -9.42
C ASN A 194 -12.15 3.48 -9.82
N LEU A 195 -11.79 3.55 -11.11
CA LEU A 195 -10.46 3.14 -11.57
C LEU A 195 -9.35 3.96 -10.89
N PHE A 196 -9.50 5.29 -10.83
CA PHE A 196 -8.54 6.17 -10.17
C PHE A 196 -8.51 6.02 -8.64
N THR A 197 -9.67 5.81 -8.00
CA THR A 197 -9.79 5.90 -6.54
C THR A 197 -9.69 4.55 -5.82
N SER A 198 -10.06 3.45 -6.48
CA SER A 198 -10.15 2.12 -5.86
C SER A 198 -9.30 1.08 -6.57
N ASP A 199 -9.29 1.04 -7.91
CA ASP A 199 -8.67 -0.08 -8.64
C ASP A 199 -7.18 0.13 -8.93
N MET A 200 -6.73 1.39 -8.99
CA MET A 200 -5.32 1.73 -9.16
C MET A 200 -4.47 1.23 -7.99
N TRP A 201 -4.91 1.41 -6.75
CA TRP A 201 -4.10 1.10 -5.56
C TRP A 201 -3.68 -0.37 -5.49
N PRO A 202 -4.58 -1.36 -5.61
CA PRO A 202 -4.18 -2.76 -5.59
C PRO A 202 -3.22 -3.13 -6.72
N VAL A 203 -3.31 -2.49 -7.89
CA VAL A 203 -2.41 -2.77 -9.02
C VAL A 203 -1.00 -2.23 -8.73
N VAL A 204 -0.89 -1.03 -8.18
CA VAL A 204 0.42 -0.43 -7.83
C VAL A 204 1.03 -1.13 -6.61
N ASP A 205 0.21 -1.51 -5.61
CA ASP A 205 0.67 -2.23 -4.41
C ASP A 205 1.42 -3.54 -4.72
N VAL A 206 1.15 -4.15 -5.88
CA VAL A 206 1.89 -5.34 -6.33
C VAL A 206 3.39 -5.08 -6.42
N SER A 207 3.83 -3.91 -6.88
CA SER A 207 5.27 -3.60 -6.96
C SER A 207 5.91 -3.64 -5.58
N PHE A 208 5.19 -3.17 -4.56
CA PHE A 208 5.67 -3.13 -3.19
C PHE A 208 5.79 -4.52 -2.53
N ILE A 209 4.91 -5.46 -2.90
CA ILE A 209 4.81 -6.78 -2.25
C ILE A 209 5.44 -7.93 -3.05
N ILE A 210 5.75 -7.75 -4.34
CA ILE A 210 6.19 -8.83 -5.23
C ILE A 210 7.42 -9.58 -4.69
N ASN A 211 8.37 -8.86 -4.10
CA ASN A 211 9.57 -9.45 -3.52
C ASN A 211 9.27 -10.31 -2.27
N GLN A 212 8.20 -10.01 -1.54
CA GLN A 212 7.82 -10.79 -0.36
C GLN A 212 7.32 -12.19 -0.71
N VAL A 213 6.83 -12.41 -1.94
CA VAL A 213 6.30 -13.70 -2.41
C VAL A 213 7.34 -14.81 -2.33
N TRP A 214 8.61 -14.52 -2.65
CA TRP A 214 9.68 -15.50 -2.63
C TRP A 214 10.53 -15.42 -1.36
N ILE A 215 10.69 -14.22 -0.77
CA ILE A 215 11.46 -14.04 0.48
C ILE A 215 10.78 -14.73 1.67
N ILE A 216 9.45 -14.61 1.82
CA ILE A 216 8.74 -15.15 2.98
C ILE A 216 8.80 -16.69 3.04
N PRO A 217 8.55 -17.45 1.94
CA PRO A 217 8.71 -18.90 1.95
C PRO A 217 10.15 -19.34 2.30
N LEU A 218 11.17 -18.63 1.78
CA LEU A 218 12.57 -18.90 2.12
C LEU A 218 12.84 -18.63 3.60
N GLN A 219 12.32 -17.52 4.14
CA GLN A 219 12.45 -17.18 5.56
C GLN A 219 11.81 -18.25 6.45
N VAL A 220 10.59 -18.68 6.13
CA VAL A 220 9.90 -19.76 6.87
C VAL A 220 10.70 -21.05 6.80
N SER A 221 11.21 -21.42 5.61
CA SER A 221 12.02 -22.63 5.43
C SER A 221 13.30 -22.59 6.28
N ALA A 222 14.01 -21.46 6.28
CA ALA A 222 15.21 -21.28 7.09
C ALA A 222 14.92 -21.31 8.59
N LEU A 223 13.83 -20.69 9.05
CA LEU A 223 13.42 -20.72 10.45
C LEU A 223 13.03 -22.12 10.92
N LEU A 224 12.31 -22.88 10.07
CA LEU A 224 11.97 -24.27 10.35
C LEU A 224 13.22 -25.15 10.42
N TYR A 225 14.19 -24.95 9.52
CA TYR A 225 15.47 -25.64 9.56
C TYR A 225 16.25 -25.35 10.85
N LEU A 226 16.34 -24.07 11.26
CA LEU A 226 17.00 -23.70 12.52
C LEU A 226 16.26 -24.25 13.74
N LEU A 227 14.92 -24.31 13.73
CA LEU A 227 14.15 -24.95 14.81
C LEU A 227 14.39 -26.45 14.87
N TRP A 228 14.47 -27.12 13.72
CA TRP A 228 14.76 -28.55 13.65
C TRP A 228 16.11 -28.87 14.31
N GLN A 229 17.13 -28.03 14.09
CA GLN A 229 18.43 -28.20 14.76
C GLN A 229 18.37 -28.08 16.29
N GLN A 230 17.36 -27.40 16.85
CA GLN A 230 17.25 -27.14 18.29
C GLN A 230 16.34 -28.13 19.02
N LEU A 231 15.24 -28.54 18.37
CA LEU A 231 14.17 -29.34 18.97
C LEU A 231 13.90 -30.67 18.27
N ASP A 232 14.68 -31.03 17.25
CA ASP A 232 14.50 -32.25 16.46
C ASP A 232 13.02 -32.41 16.01
N TYR A 233 12.44 -33.59 16.20
CA TYR A 233 11.04 -33.87 15.87
C TYR A 233 10.04 -33.16 16.82
N ALA A 234 10.44 -32.60 17.96
CA ALA A 234 9.52 -31.86 18.83
C ALA A 234 9.01 -30.58 18.18
N MET A 235 9.71 -30.04 17.17
CA MET A 235 9.26 -28.85 16.42
C MET A 235 7.84 -29.03 15.84
N PHE A 236 7.44 -30.25 15.47
CA PHE A 236 6.13 -30.52 14.90
C PHE A 236 4.99 -30.30 15.89
N SER A 237 5.23 -30.55 17.18
CA SER A 237 4.24 -30.22 18.22
C SER A 237 4.02 -28.71 18.32
N GLY A 238 5.10 -27.92 18.20
CA GLY A 238 5.02 -26.47 18.13
C GLY A 238 4.26 -25.99 16.90
N ILE A 239 4.59 -26.50 15.72
CA ILE A 239 3.86 -26.20 14.47
C ILE A 239 2.37 -26.54 14.64
N GLY A 240 2.04 -27.67 15.25
CA GLY A 240 0.65 -28.04 15.55
C GLY A 240 -0.07 -26.99 16.39
N VAL A 241 0.57 -26.50 17.46
CA VAL A 241 0.01 -25.41 18.29
C VAL A 241 -0.13 -24.11 17.48
N MET A 242 0.83 -23.79 16.60
CA MET A 242 0.72 -22.61 15.72
C MET A 242 -0.46 -22.73 14.76
N VAL A 243 -0.69 -23.90 14.18
CA VAL A 243 -1.83 -24.16 13.28
C VAL A 243 -3.15 -24.04 14.04
N VAL A 244 -3.27 -24.61 15.24
CA VAL A 244 -4.46 -24.47 16.09
C VAL A 244 -4.69 -23.00 16.45
N THR A 245 -3.64 -22.28 16.86
CA THR A 245 -3.71 -20.84 17.16
C THR A 245 -4.17 -20.05 15.94
N PHE A 246 -3.65 -20.36 14.75
CA PHE A 246 -4.04 -19.70 13.51
C PHE A 246 -5.54 -19.84 13.23
N PHE A 247 -6.11 -21.04 13.40
CA PHE A 247 -7.55 -21.26 13.23
C PHE A 247 -8.38 -20.53 14.30
N LEU A 248 -7.94 -20.53 15.56
CA LEU A 248 -8.59 -19.78 16.63
C LEU A 248 -8.58 -18.27 16.34
N THR A 249 -7.45 -17.71 15.92
CA THR A 249 -7.34 -16.30 15.53
C THR A 249 -8.27 -15.97 14.36
N ARG A 250 -8.38 -16.85 13.36
CA ARG A 250 -9.34 -16.69 12.26
C ARG A 250 -10.80 -16.70 12.74
N TRP A 251 -11.12 -17.58 13.69
CA TRP A 251 -12.46 -17.65 14.27
C TRP A 251 -12.81 -16.34 15.02
N PHE A 252 -11.92 -15.87 15.89
CA PHE A 252 -12.06 -14.57 16.57
C PHE A 252 -12.20 -13.41 15.57
N ALA A 253 -11.37 -13.37 14.53
CA ALA A 253 -11.44 -12.35 13.48
C ALA A 253 -12.80 -12.34 12.77
N THR A 254 -13.39 -13.52 12.52
CA THR A 254 -14.71 -13.65 11.87
C THR A 254 -15.83 -13.16 12.80
N MET A 255 -15.76 -13.51 14.09
CA MET A 255 -16.70 -12.99 15.11
C MET A 255 -16.59 -11.48 15.24
N GLN A 256 -15.36 -10.96 15.31
CA GLN A 256 -15.06 -9.54 15.40
C GLN A 256 -15.61 -8.77 14.19
N ARG A 257 -15.37 -9.28 12.97
CA ARG A 257 -15.88 -8.67 11.74
C ARG A 257 -17.41 -8.64 11.69
N THR A 258 -18.05 -9.73 12.10
CA THR A 258 -19.52 -9.83 12.08
C THR A 258 -20.15 -8.88 13.10
N ASN A 259 -19.65 -8.85 14.33
CA ASN A 259 -20.14 -7.93 15.36
C ASN A 259 -19.85 -6.46 15.02
N TRP A 260 -18.68 -6.18 14.41
CA TRP A 260 -18.35 -4.85 13.92
C TRP A 260 -19.35 -4.33 12.88
N ARG A 261 -19.79 -5.17 11.92
CA ARG A 261 -20.83 -4.77 10.97
C ARG A 261 -22.14 -4.38 11.68
N VAL A 262 -22.60 -5.21 12.62
CA VAL A 262 -23.82 -4.93 13.40
C VAL A 262 -23.68 -3.62 14.19
N LEU A 263 -22.53 -3.39 14.83
CA LEU A 263 -22.23 -2.15 15.54
C LEU A 263 -22.29 -0.94 14.60
N MET A 264 -21.68 -1.02 13.42
CA MET A 264 -21.71 0.07 12.43
C MET A 264 -23.16 0.35 11.98
N THR A 265 -23.97 -0.67 11.68
CA THR A 265 -25.37 -0.47 11.30
C THR A 265 -26.19 0.24 12.39
N LYS A 266 -26.00 -0.14 13.66
CA LYS A 266 -26.66 0.53 14.80
C LYS A 266 -26.20 1.98 14.96
N ARG A 267 -24.89 2.22 14.84
CA ARG A 267 -24.30 3.56 14.87
C ARG A 267 -24.84 4.44 13.76
N ASP A 268 -24.93 3.91 12.54
CA ASP A 268 -25.41 4.64 11.37
C ASP A 268 -26.91 4.97 11.49
N THR A 269 -27.71 4.04 12.02
CA THR A 269 -29.13 4.28 12.34
C THR A 269 -29.29 5.41 13.35
N ARG A 270 -28.52 5.39 14.45
CA ARG A 270 -28.51 6.47 15.44
C ARG A 270 -28.10 7.81 14.82
N MET A 271 -27.05 7.81 14.01
CA MET A 271 -26.55 9.03 13.36
C MET A 271 -27.55 9.61 12.37
N LYS A 272 -28.29 8.76 11.66
CA LYS A 272 -29.38 9.17 10.78
C LYS A 272 -30.46 9.94 11.54
N ILE A 273 -30.95 9.41 12.65
CA ILE A 273 -31.95 10.09 13.48
C ILE A 273 -31.41 11.41 14.04
N ILE A 274 -30.17 11.43 14.51
CA ILE A 274 -29.52 12.68 14.97
C ILE A 274 -29.53 13.72 13.84
N ASN A 275 -29.13 13.34 12.62
CA ASN A 275 -29.12 14.26 11.48
C ASN A 275 -30.53 14.77 11.11
N GLU A 276 -31.55 13.91 11.16
CA GLU A 276 -32.95 14.31 10.92
C GLU A 276 -33.46 15.32 11.97
N VAL A 277 -33.16 15.08 13.25
CA VAL A 277 -33.52 15.97 14.37
C VAL A 277 -32.86 17.34 14.22
N PHE A 278 -31.54 17.37 13.99
CA PHE A 278 -30.82 18.65 13.83
C PHE A 278 -31.18 19.37 12.54
N GLY A 279 -31.44 18.63 11.44
CA GLY A 279 -31.90 19.20 10.17
C GLY A 279 -33.28 19.85 10.27
N SER A 280 -34.13 19.39 11.20
CA SER A 280 -35.50 19.90 11.40
C SER A 280 -35.72 20.50 12.80
N MET A 281 -34.68 21.06 13.43
CA MET A 281 -34.70 21.45 14.84
C MET A 281 -35.81 22.46 15.18
N GLN A 282 -36.13 23.38 14.26
CA GLN A 282 -37.20 24.36 14.47
C GLN A 282 -38.57 23.70 14.66
N ILE A 283 -38.89 22.67 13.88
CA ILE A 283 -40.14 21.91 13.98
C ILE A 283 -40.17 21.13 15.30
N VAL A 284 -39.05 20.52 15.69
CA VAL A 284 -38.93 19.78 16.94
C VAL A 284 -39.22 20.67 18.14
N LYS A 285 -38.66 21.89 18.18
CA LYS A 285 -38.91 22.86 19.25
C LYS A 285 -40.33 23.41 19.28
N LEU A 286 -40.89 23.73 18.11
CA LEU A 286 -42.24 24.31 18.02
C LEU A 286 -43.31 23.31 18.52
N ASN A 287 -43.05 22.02 18.40
CA ASN A 287 -43.94 20.96 18.88
C ASN A 287 -43.55 20.35 20.24
N ALA A 288 -42.52 20.88 20.91
CA ALA A 288 -41.99 20.34 22.18
C ALA A 288 -41.66 18.84 22.13
N TRP A 289 -41.08 18.34 21.03
CA TRP A 289 -40.75 16.92 20.82
C TRP A 289 -39.36 16.51 21.33
N GLU A 290 -38.63 17.40 22.02
CA GLU A 290 -37.25 17.17 22.44
C GLU A 290 -37.10 15.92 23.32
N GLU A 291 -37.97 15.76 24.32
CA GLU A 291 -37.90 14.63 25.25
C GLU A 291 -38.15 13.30 24.54
N ARG A 292 -39.07 13.27 23.57
CA ARG A 292 -39.39 12.08 22.78
C ARG A 292 -38.20 11.64 21.92
N TYR A 293 -37.57 12.58 21.22
CA TYR A 293 -36.39 12.27 20.42
C TYR A 293 -35.18 11.94 21.30
N HIS A 294 -35.01 12.62 22.43
CA HIS A 294 -33.97 12.30 23.41
C HIS A 294 -34.08 10.84 23.86
N LYS A 295 -35.27 10.40 24.27
CA LYS A 295 -35.52 9.02 24.68
C LYS A 295 -35.23 8.04 23.53
N THR A 296 -35.70 8.33 22.32
CA THR A 296 -35.45 7.49 21.14
C THR A 296 -33.95 7.34 20.85
N ILE A 297 -33.18 8.42 20.94
CA ILE A 297 -31.72 8.40 20.74
C ILE A 297 -31.03 7.63 21.87
N CYS A 298 -31.48 7.79 23.12
CA CYS A 298 -30.98 7.03 24.26
C CYS A 298 -31.23 5.52 24.09
N ASP A 299 -32.43 5.11 23.66
CA ASP A 299 -32.75 3.70 23.43
C ASP A 299 -31.83 3.11 22.34
N LEU A 300 -31.67 3.80 21.20
CA LEU A 300 -30.72 3.41 20.16
C LEU A 300 -29.27 3.33 20.69
N ARG A 301 -28.87 4.26 21.55
CA ARG A 301 -27.55 4.27 22.18
C ARG A 301 -27.36 3.07 23.09
N THR A 302 -28.36 2.67 23.88
CA THR A 302 -28.24 1.47 24.74
C THR A 302 -28.04 0.20 23.92
N ASP A 303 -28.75 0.06 22.79
CA ASP A 303 -28.59 -1.10 21.91
C ASP A 303 -27.27 -1.10 21.16
N GLU A 304 -26.76 0.07 20.76
CA GLU A 304 -25.41 0.24 20.24
C GLU A 304 -24.36 -0.17 21.30
N LEU A 305 -24.51 0.28 22.54
CA LEU A 305 -23.60 -0.02 23.65
C LEU A 305 -23.52 -1.51 23.95
N LYS A 306 -24.63 -2.28 23.85
CA LYS A 306 -24.60 -3.75 23.98
C LYS A 306 -23.71 -4.40 22.92
N SER A 307 -23.83 -3.95 21.66
CA SER A 307 -22.98 -4.43 20.57
C SER A 307 -21.52 -3.99 20.72
N LEU A 308 -21.30 -2.79 21.26
CA LEU A 308 -19.97 -2.27 21.57
C LEU A 308 -19.31 -3.07 22.71
N TRP A 309 -20.05 -3.40 23.76
CA TRP A 309 -19.56 -4.25 24.86
C TRP A 309 -19.14 -5.62 24.34
N LYS A 310 -19.98 -6.26 23.52
CA LYS A 310 -19.63 -7.52 22.85
C LYS A 310 -18.37 -7.38 22.00
N GLN A 311 -18.17 -6.25 21.33
CA GLN A 311 -16.95 -5.97 20.57
C GLN A 311 -15.73 -5.93 21.49
N PHE A 312 -15.81 -5.21 22.61
CA PHE A 312 -14.73 -5.15 23.60
C PHE A 312 -14.40 -6.54 24.16
N CYS A 313 -15.40 -7.36 24.49
CA CYS A 313 -15.16 -8.73 24.94
C CYS A 313 -14.44 -9.59 23.89
N ILE A 314 -14.84 -9.48 22.61
CA ILE A 314 -14.17 -10.20 21.51
C ILE A 314 -12.72 -9.73 21.38
N VAL A 315 -12.47 -8.41 21.38
CA VAL A 315 -11.11 -7.85 21.28
C VAL A 315 -10.25 -8.27 22.46
N ALA A 316 -10.79 -8.23 23.69
CA ALA A 316 -10.10 -8.71 24.89
C ALA A 316 -9.73 -10.20 24.76
N GLY A 317 -10.65 -11.03 24.27
CA GLY A 317 -10.40 -12.44 23.99
C GLY A 317 -9.29 -12.66 22.95
N THR A 318 -9.31 -11.91 21.85
CA THR A 318 -8.26 -11.97 20.81
C THR A 318 -6.89 -11.55 21.38
N THR A 319 -6.83 -10.47 22.16
CA THR A 319 -5.58 -10.00 22.78
C THR A 319 -5.04 -11.01 23.80
N ALA A 320 -5.92 -11.57 24.64
CA ALA A 320 -5.53 -12.63 25.57
C ALA A 320 -4.97 -13.83 24.82
N MET A 321 -5.66 -14.30 23.77
CA MET A 321 -5.19 -15.41 22.92
C MET A 321 -3.80 -15.13 22.32
N ASN A 322 -3.58 -13.92 21.79
CA ASN A 322 -2.28 -13.55 21.22
C ASN A 322 -1.14 -13.56 22.25
N ASN A 323 -1.42 -13.24 23.52
CA ASN A 323 -0.45 -13.31 24.59
C ASN A 323 -0.23 -14.74 25.11
N PHE A 324 -1.29 -15.55 25.19
CA PHE A 324 -1.21 -16.94 25.63
C PHE A 324 -0.59 -17.88 24.59
N ALA A 325 -0.81 -17.63 23.30
CA ALA A 325 -0.30 -18.46 22.21
C ALA A 325 1.22 -18.72 22.25
N PRO A 326 2.11 -17.71 22.41
CA PRO A 326 3.54 -17.95 22.59
C PRO A 326 3.86 -18.89 23.76
N VAL A 327 3.16 -18.73 24.88
CA VAL A 327 3.39 -19.52 26.10
C VAL A 327 2.95 -20.97 25.88
N ALA A 328 1.75 -21.18 25.35
CA ALA A 328 1.25 -22.51 25.02
C ALA A 328 2.17 -23.21 24.02
N LEU A 329 2.62 -22.48 22.99
CA LEU A 329 3.54 -22.97 21.96
C LEU A 329 4.84 -23.50 22.56
N THR A 330 5.51 -22.73 23.41
CA THR A 330 6.78 -23.13 24.00
C THR A 330 6.61 -24.22 25.05
N THR A 331 5.60 -24.12 25.93
CA THR A 331 5.33 -25.13 26.96
C THR A 331 5.06 -26.50 26.33
N ILE A 332 4.21 -26.58 25.31
CA ILE A 332 3.88 -27.86 24.65
C ILE A 332 5.09 -28.42 23.89
N SER A 333 5.83 -27.55 23.18
CA SER A 333 7.02 -27.98 22.42
C SER A 333 8.11 -28.53 23.33
N PHE A 334 8.39 -27.85 24.44
CA PHE A 334 9.39 -28.30 25.41
C PHE A 334 8.92 -29.52 26.21
N ALA A 335 7.63 -29.60 26.55
CA ALA A 335 7.06 -30.80 27.17
C ALA A 335 7.20 -32.02 26.25
N CYS A 336 6.94 -31.88 24.95
CA CYS A 336 7.17 -32.95 23.97
C CYS A 336 8.66 -33.34 23.89
N TYR A 337 9.56 -32.35 23.85
CA TYR A 337 11.01 -32.59 23.80
C TYR A 337 11.53 -33.39 25.02
N VAL A 338 11.07 -33.04 26.22
CA VAL A 338 11.53 -33.69 27.46
C VAL A 338 10.80 -35.02 27.71
N LEU A 339 9.47 -35.06 27.58
CA LEU A 339 8.68 -36.23 27.98
C LEU A 339 8.64 -37.32 26.90
N VAL A 340 8.55 -36.93 25.61
CA VAL A 340 8.41 -37.88 24.49
C VAL A 340 9.78 -38.27 23.95
N LEU A 341 10.62 -37.29 23.62
CA LEU A 341 11.94 -37.54 23.04
C LEU A 341 13.01 -37.89 24.10
N LYS A 342 12.71 -37.69 25.39
CA LYS A 342 13.62 -37.97 26.52
C LYS A 342 14.98 -37.27 26.39
N GLN A 343 15.00 -36.12 25.73
CA GLN A 343 16.21 -35.32 25.53
C GLN A 343 16.36 -34.28 26.65
N THR A 344 17.61 -33.86 26.89
CA THR A 344 17.91 -32.81 27.87
C THR A 344 17.66 -31.43 27.26
N LEU A 345 16.85 -30.65 27.95
CA LEU A 345 16.50 -29.29 27.55
C LEU A 345 17.46 -28.30 28.23
N THR A 346 18.45 -27.81 27.47
CA THR A 346 19.39 -26.78 27.95
C THR A 346 18.77 -25.38 27.82
N ALA A 347 19.28 -24.40 28.58
CA ALA A 347 18.79 -23.03 28.49
C ALA A 347 19.07 -22.45 27.09
N ALA A 348 20.21 -22.81 26.48
CA ALA A 348 20.54 -22.41 25.11
C ALA A 348 19.48 -22.85 24.09
N LYS A 349 18.98 -24.09 24.19
CA LYS A 349 17.89 -24.59 23.33
C LYS A 349 16.58 -23.85 23.57
N VAL A 350 16.24 -23.62 24.85
CA VAL A 350 14.99 -22.93 25.24
C VAL A 350 14.93 -21.51 24.68
N PHE A 351 15.95 -20.69 24.95
CA PHE A 351 15.96 -19.30 24.53
C PHE A 351 16.03 -19.16 23.01
N THR A 352 16.82 -20.00 22.35
CA THR A 352 16.94 -20.03 20.89
C THR A 352 15.61 -20.44 20.23
N ALA A 353 14.98 -21.53 20.70
CA ALA A 353 13.70 -21.97 20.17
C ALA A 353 12.58 -20.94 20.38
N LEU A 354 12.52 -20.31 21.57
CA LEU A 354 11.57 -19.24 21.85
C LEU A 354 11.73 -18.06 20.87
N SER A 355 12.97 -17.65 20.61
CA SER A 355 13.28 -16.59 19.64
C SER A 355 12.81 -16.97 18.22
N LEU A 356 13.16 -18.18 17.77
CA LEU A 356 12.79 -18.69 16.45
C LEU A 356 11.27 -18.80 16.28
N PHE A 357 10.54 -19.32 17.28
CA PHE A 357 9.07 -19.38 17.25
C PHE A 357 8.43 -17.99 17.14
N ASN A 358 8.98 -16.98 17.83
CA ASN A 358 8.49 -15.61 17.71
C ASN A 358 8.76 -15.03 16.31
N MET A 359 9.89 -15.36 15.70
CA MET A 359 10.21 -14.93 14.33
C MET A 359 9.29 -15.55 13.27
N ILE A 360 8.80 -16.79 13.45
CA ILE A 360 7.91 -17.45 12.47
C ILE A 360 6.51 -16.81 12.41
N LYS A 361 6.04 -16.20 13.52
CA LYS A 361 4.68 -15.63 13.60
C LYS A 361 4.41 -14.53 12.56
N GLN A 362 5.38 -13.65 12.33
CA GLN A 362 5.22 -12.53 11.39
C GLN A 362 5.04 -13.03 9.94
N PRO A 363 5.92 -13.90 9.40
CA PRO A 363 5.72 -14.57 8.11
C PRO A 363 4.36 -15.26 7.97
N MET A 364 3.92 -16.01 8.99
CA MET A 364 2.63 -16.72 8.96
C MET A 364 1.43 -15.78 8.87
N THR A 365 1.54 -14.58 9.44
CA THR A 365 0.48 -13.57 9.36
C THR A 365 0.51 -12.80 8.05
N ARG A 366 1.70 -12.54 7.50
CA ARG A 366 1.92 -11.82 6.25
C ARG A 366 1.50 -12.62 5.01
N LEU A 367 1.77 -13.92 4.98
CA LEU A 367 1.55 -14.75 3.78
C LEU A 367 0.07 -14.73 3.31
N PRO A 368 -0.95 -14.93 4.18
CA PRO A 368 -2.35 -14.81 3.77
C PRO A 368 -2.74 -13.40 3.31
N GLN A 369 -2.14 -12.35 3.89
CA GLN A 369 -2.40 -10.96 3.51
C GLN A 369 -1.92 -10.69 2.08
N ILE A 370 -0.72 -11.16 1.75
CA ILE A 370 -0.14 -11.04 0.41
C ILE A 370 -1.04 -11.76 -0.61
N VAL A 371 -1.48 -12.98 -0.32
CA VAL A 371 -2.40 -13.71 -1.21
C VAL A 371 -3.70 -12.92 -1.44
N ALA A 372 -4.29 -12.35 -0.40
CA ALA A 372 -5.49 -11.53 -0.52
C ALA A 372 -5.24 -10.26 -1.37
N GLN A 373 -4.10 -9.60 -1.19
CA GLN A 373 -3.69 -8.44 -2.00
C GLN A 373 -3.51 -8.80 -3.47
N PHE A 374 -2.87 -9.94 -3.77
CA PHE A 374 -2.76 -10.44 -5.15
C PHE A 374 -4.12 -10.74 -5.78
N MET A 375 -5.05 -11.35 -5.04
CA MET A 375 -6.41 -11.59 -5.54
C MET A 375 -7.14 -10.28 -5.87
N GLN A 376 -7.02 -9.28 -5.00
CA GLN A 376 -7.62 -7.96 -5.23
C GLN A 376 -6.95 -7.23 -6.41
N ALA A 377 -5.63 -7.33 -6.53
CA ALA A 377 -4.87 -6.80 -7.64
C ALA A 377 -5.27 -7.47 -8.96
N ALA A 378 -5.48 -8.78 -9.00
CA ALA A 378 -5.88 -9.50 -10.21
C ALA A 378 -7.24 -9.02 -10.77
N VAL A 379 -8.24 -8.82 -9.90
CA VAL A 379 -9.57 -8.31 -10.30
C VAL A 379 -9.48 -6.85 -10.77
N SER A 380 -8.65 -6.05 -10.11
CA SER A 380 -8.45 -4.63 -10.46
C SER A 380 -7.65 -4.48 -11.76
N TYR A 381 -6.61 -5.29 -11.94
CA TYR A 381 -5.79 -5.37 -13.14
C TYR A 381 -6.63 -5.71 -14.37
N LYS A 382 -7.55 -6.69 -14.26
CA LYS A 382 -8.48 -7.04 -15.35
C LYS A 382 -9.28 -5.82 -15.83
N ARG A 383 -9.93 -5.10 -14.92
CA ARG A 383 -10.70 -3.88 -15.23
C ARG A 383 -9.82 -2.79 -15.82
N PHE A 384 -8.59 -2.65 -15.31
CA PHE A 384 -7.61 -1.71 -15.82
C PHE A 384 -7.23 -2.03 -17.28
N THR A 385 -6.98 -3.30 -17.59
CA THR A 385 -6.64 -3.74 -18.95
C THR A 385 -7.82 -3.59 -19.91
N GLU A 386 -9.04 -3.89 -19.48
CA GLU A 386 -10.26 -3.69 -20.29
C GLU A 386 -10.45 -2.21 -20.63
N TYR A 387 -10.28 -1.30 -19.67
CA TYR A 387 -10.37 0.14 -19.90
C TYR A 387 -9.27 0.68 -20.82
N LEU A 388 -8.02 0.23 -20.62
CA LEU A 388 -6.91 0.63 -21.50
C LEU A 388 -7.05 0.08 -22.94
N ALA A 389 -7.82 -0.98 -23.14
CA ALA A 389 -8.08 -1.57 -24.45
C ALA A 389 -9.19 -0.87 -25.25
N LEU A 390 -9.96 0.04 -24.65
CA LEU A 390 -11.03 0.78 -25.33
C LEU A 390 -10.52 1.61 -26.51
N ASP A 391 -11.37 1.80 -27.52
CA ASP A 391 -11.00 2.53 -28.72
C ASP A 391 -10.76 4.03 -28.46
N GLU A 392 -9.64 4.52 -28.98
CA GLU A 392 -9.27 5.93 -28.94
C GLU A 392 -9.79 6.66 -30.19
N ARG A 393 -9.92 7.99 -30.08
CA ARG A 393 -10.20 8.85 -31.22
C ARG A 393 -9.01 8.80 -32.17
N ASP A 394 -9.27 8.48 -33.43
CA ASP A 394 -8.27 8.57 -34.48
C ASP A 394 -7.93 10.06 -34.78
N PRO A 395 -6.69 10.51 -34.52
CA PRO A 395 -6.28 11.88 -34.80
C PRO A 395 -6.11 12.15 -36.30
N SER A 396 -6.07 11.12 -37.16
CA SER A 396 -5.85 11.26 -38.60
C SER A 396 -7.12 11.59 -39.40
N ILE A 397 -8.30 11.56 -38.76
CA ILE A 397 -9.60 11.87 -39.41
C ILE A 397 -9.65 13.32 -39.92
N VAL A 398 -8.95 14.26 -39.28
CA VAL A 398 -8.91 15.66 -39.70
C VAL A 398 -7.48 15.99 -40.11
N THR A 399 -7.27 16.20 -41.40
CA THR A 399 -5.98 16.63 -41.93
C THR A 399 -5.80 18.13 -41.70
N SER A 400 -4.65 18.54 -41.16
CA SER A 400 -4.29 19.95 -41.00
C SER A 400 -3.81 20.62 -42.29
N ASN A 401 -3.64 19.86 -43.37
CA ASN A 401 -3.19 20.34 -44.66
C ASN A 401 -4.41 20.61 -45.52
N VAL A 402 -4.62 21.87 -45.92
CA VAL A 402 -5.72 22.26 -46.78
C VAL A 402 -5.28 22.20 -48.26
N SER A 403 -6.18 21.79 -49.14
CA SER A 403 -5.97 21.60 -50.57
C SER A 403 -5.55 22.87 -51.33
N ALA A 404 -5.79 24.06 -50.76
CA ALA A 404 -5.49 25.36 -51.36
C ALA A 404 -5.13 26.41 -50.30
N ASN A 405 -4.25 27.36 -50.64
CA ASN A 405 -3.72 28.39 -49.73
C ASN A 405 -4.76 29.37 -49.13
N ASP A 406 -5.99 29.41 -49.66
CA ASP A 406 -7.04 30.38 -49.30
C ASP A 406 -8.27 29.74 -48.60
N VAL A 407 -8.19 28.45 -48.30
CA VAL A 407 -9.27 27.68 -47.68
C VAL A 407 -8.80 27.29 -46.28
N ASP A 408 -9.63 27.54 -45.26
CA ASP A 408 -9.30 27.17 -43.87
C ASP A 408 -10.07 25.91 -43.43
N LEU A 409 -11.22 25.61 -44.05
CA LEU A 409 -11.99 24.38 -43.79
C LEU A 409 -12.59 23.84 -45.10
N GLU A 410 -12.37 22.55 -45.36
CA GLU A 410 -12.93 21.83 -46.50
C GLU A 410 -13.43 20.46 -46.02
N VAL A 411 -14.68 20.14 -46.34
CA VAL A 411 -15.31 18.83 -46.14
C VAL A 411 -15.80 18.37 -47.51
N VAL A 412 -15.37 17.20 -47.94
CA VAL A 412 -15.76 16.59 -49.22
C VAL A 412 -16.39 15.24 -48.92
N ASP A 413 -17.62 15.05 -49.35
CA ASP A 413 -18.42 13.82 -49.18
C ASP A 413 -18.38 13.25 -47.74
N GLY A 414 -18.40 14.16 -46.76
CA GLY A 414 -18.27 13.81 -45.35
C GLY A 414 -19.56 13.21 -44.79
N SER A 415 -19.43 12.06 -44.11
CA SER A 415 -20.52 11.44 -43.34
C SER A 415 -20.17 11.43 -41.85
N PHE A 416 -21.03 11.99 -41.00
CA PHE A 416 -20.77 12.20 -39.57
C PHE A 416 -21.88 11.62 -38.70
N GLY A 417 -21.50 10.86 -37.68
CA GLY A 417 -22.41 10.25 -36.71
C GLY A 417 -21.73 9.95 -35.38
N TRP A 418 -22.52 9.83 -34.31
CA TRP A 418 -22.00 9.29 -33.04
C TRP A 418 -21.85 7.76 -33.10
N ASP A 419 -22.72 7.11 -33.86
CA ASP A 419 -22.71 5.67 -34.12
C ASP A 419 -22.42 5.45 -35.61
N ALA A 420 -21.49 4.53 -35.93
CA ALA A 420 -21.08 4.27 -37.31
C ALA A 420 -22.24 3.76 -38.20
N GLU A 421 -23.25 3.12 -37.60
CA GLU A 421 -24.39 2.55 -38.30
C GLU A 421 -25.47 3.59 -38.66
N LYS A 422 -25.46 4.77 -38.01
CA LYS A 422 -26.49 5.82 -38.18
C LYS A 422 -25.86 7.22 -38.18
N PRO A 423 -25.24 7.64 -39.30
CA PRO A 423 -24.75 9.00 -39.45
C PRO A 423 -25.90 10.01 -39.42
N PHE A 424 -25.71 11.15 -38.74
CA PHE A 424 -26.65 12.27 -38.73
C PHE A 424 -26.55 13.10 -40.01
N PHE A 425 -25.34 13.22 -40.54
CA PHE A 425 -25.05 13.94 -41.78
C PHE A 425 -24.46 12.95 -42.78
N THR A 426 -24.98 12.95 -44.00
CA THR A 426 -24.48 12.18 -45.14
C THR A 426 -24.22 13.13 -46.30
N ASP A 427 -23.19 12.86 -47.08
CA ASP A 427 -22.81 13.61 -48.29
C ASP A 427 -22.59 15.12 -48.04
N LEU A 428 -22.04 15.48 -46.87
CA LEU A 428 -21.76 16.87 -46.51
C LEU A 428 -20.57 17.40 -47.31
N ASN A 429 -20.83 18.44 -48.10
CA ASN A 429 -19.82 19.18 -48.85
C ASN A 429 -19.80 20.63 -48.37
N LEU A 430 -18.69 21.08 -47.79
CA LEU A 430 -18.55 22.41 -47.20
C LEU A 430 -17.15 22.98 -47.48
N LYS A 431 -17.08 24.24 -47.88
CA LYS A 431 -15.81 24.94 -48.13
C LYS A 431 -15.88 26.36 -47.59
N ILE A 432 -14.97 26.69 -46.68
CA ILE A 432 -14.90 27.99 -46.01
C ILE A 432 -13.55 28.64 -46.31
N LYS A 433 -13.59 29.87 -46.81
CA LYS A 433 -12.37 30.65 -47.11
C LYS A 433 -11.86 31.41 -45.91
N ARG A 434 -10.58 31.79 -45.96
CA ARG A 434 -9.97 32.58 -44.89
C ARG A 434 -10.62 33.96 -44.78
N GLY A 435 -11.10 34.29 -43.57
CA GLY A 435 -11.75 35.57 -43.28
C GLY A 435 -13.22 35.67 -43.69
N GLU A 436 -13.82 34.56 -44.15
CA GLU A 436 -15.25 34.47 -44.42
C GLU A 436 -16.04 34.33 -43.11
N PHE A 437 -17.10 35.12 -42.94
CA PHE A 437 -18.03 34.99 -41.80
C PHE A 437 -19.17 34.07 -42.22
N VAL A 438 -19.18 32.85 -41.66
CA VAL A 438 -20.12 31.77 -41.98
C VAL A 438 -21.18 31.61 -40.90
#